data_AF-A0ABD2UEU1-F1
#
_entry.id   AF-A0ABD2UEU1-F1
#
_cell.length_a   1.000
_cell.length_b   1.000
_cell.length_c   1.000
_cell.angle_alpha   90.00
_cell.angle_beta   90.00
_cell.angle_gamma   90.00
#
_symmetry.space_group_name_H-M   'P 1'
#
loop_
_entity.id
_entity.type
_entity.pdbx_description
1 polymer ?
#
loop_
_entity_poly.entity_id
_entity_poly.type
_entity_poly.pdbx_seq_one_letter_code
_entity_poly.pdbx_strand_id
1 'polypeptide(L)'
;MNVEGDYRYVDNGALDECIDFLEYLDKCERNWEEAFVSWCAVSARWKQDRKVSQNYWAQWNLVKRQKGVIARSILMRPGGPLACELARHGVVLKVDDWLFCHGGLLPHHVAYGLERLNREVSRWMKGPSEEDNSPQIPFTATRGYDSIVWNRLYSRDGPELENYQLEQVQYLLEETLQSVGAKAMVVGHTPQPMGVNCKYNCRIWRIDVGMSRGVLDSSPEVLEIRDNKARAIRSTRDRSNELQVADYT
;
A
#
# COMPACT_ATOMS: atom_id res chain seq x y z
N MET A 1 -0.40 1.58 -5.98
CA MET A 1 0.83 1.27 -6.75
C MET A 1 0.40 0.80 -8.12
N ASN A 2 0.97 1.30 -9.22
CA ASN A 2 0.56 0.81 -10.54
C ASN A 2 1.74 0.78 -11.52
N VAL A 3 2.66 -0.15 -11.24
CA VAL A 3 3.85 -0.44 -12.05
C VAL A 3 3.46 -1.17 -13.36
N GLU A 4 2.25 -1.74 -13.41
CA GLU A 4 1.80 -2.68 -14.45
C GLU A 4 0.80 -2.07 -15.45
N GLY A 5 0.56 -0.76 -15.35
CA GLY A 5 -0.28 -0.05 -16.32
C GLY A 5 -1.79 -0.24 -16.16
N ASP A 6 -2.29 -0.69 -15.00
CA ASP A 6 -3.73 -0.95 -14.83
C ASP A 6 -4.58 0.32 -14.79
N TYR A 7 -4.25 1.41 -14.11
CA TYR A 7 -5.00 2.69 -14.07
C TYR A 7 -6.54 2.70 -13.81
N ARG A 8 -7.27 1.58 -13.69
CA ARG A 8 -8.74 1.58 -13.53
C ARG A 8 -9.20 2.33 -12.28
N TYR A 9 -8.38 2.34 -11.25
CA TYR A 9 -8.64 2.96 -9.95
C TYR A 9 -7.81 4.23 -9.70
N VAL A 10 -7.18 4.79 -10.75
CA VAL A 10 -6.40 6.03 -10.62
C VAL A 10 -7.30 7.22 -10.87
N ASP A 11 -7.42 8.09 -9.87
CA ASP A 11 -8.15 9.34 -9.97
C ASP A 11 -7.50 10.29 -10.99
N ASN A 12 -8.31 11.08 -11.71
CA ASN A 12 -7.81 12.04 -12.68
C ASN A 12 -6.87 13.08 -12.03
N GLY A 13 -7.12 13.47 -10.78
CA GLY A 13 -6.25 14.35 -10.02
C GLY A 13 -4.86 13.76 -9.75
N ALA A 14 -4.75 12.44 -9.60
CA ALA A 14 -3.47 11.76 -9.43
C ALA A 14 -2.67 11.66 -10.73
N LEU A 15 -3.35 11.59 -11.89
CA LEU A 15 -2.69 11.70 -13.20
C LEU A 15 -2.14 13.10 -13.42
N ASP A 16 -2.95 14.12 -13.09
CA ASP A 16 -2.52 15.52 -13.18
C ASP A 16 -1.33 15.81 -12.26
N GLU A 17 -1.32 15.28 -11.03
CA GLU A 17 -0.20 15.45 -10.10
C GLU A 17 1.13 14.90 -10.65
N CYS A 18 1.08 13.83 -11.45
CA CYS A 18 2.28 13.31 -12.11
C CYS A 18 2.79 14.26 -13.20
N ILE A 19 1.90 14.96 -13.91
CA ILE A 19 2.27 15.98 -14.90
C ILE A 19 2.92 17.16 -14.18
N ASP A 20 2.22 17.70 -13.18
CA ASP A 20 2.67 18.86 -12.41
C ASP A 20 4.05 18.60 -11.79
N PHE A 21 4.28 17.40 -11.25
CA PHE A 21 5.57 17.02 -10.68
C PHE A 21 6.70 16.93 -11.72
N LEU A 22 6.45 16.38 -12.92
CA LEU A 22 7.46 16.36 -13.98
C LEU A 22 7.81 17.76 -14.48
N GLU A 23 6.81 18.64 -14.63
CA GLU A 23 7.05 20.04 -14.97
C GLU A 23 7.86 20.76 -13.88
N TYR A 24 7.61 20.42 -12.60
CA TYR A 24 8.39 20.96 -11.49
C TYR A 24 9.82 20.42 -11.48
N LEU A 25 10.01 19.12 -11.76
CA LEU A 25 11.33 18.51 -11.89
C LEU A 25 12.17 19.19 -12.98
N ASP A 26 11.57 19.55 -14.12
CA ASP A 26 12.27 20.32 -15.16
C ASP A 26 12.63 21.74 -14.69
N LYS A 27 11.80 22.38 -13.84
CA LYS A 27 12.14 23.69 -13.22
C LYS A 27 13.30 23.57 -12.21
N CYS A 28 13.47 22.42 -11.59
CA CYS A 28 14.63 22.10 -10.74
C CYS A 28 15.81 21.57 -11.54
N GLU A 29 15.90 21.85 -12.86
CA GLU A 29 16.99 21.40 -13.73
C GLU A 29 17.20 19.87 -13.72
N ARG A 30 16.11 19.11 -13.48
CA ARG A 30 16.09 17.65 -13.31
C ARG A 30 16.86 17.13 -12.09
N ASN A 31 17.10 17.98 -11.10
CA ASN A 31 17.59 17.58 -9.79
C ASN A 31 16.49 16.86 -9.00
N TRP A 32 16.57 15.52 -8.94
CA TRP A 32 15.58 14.68 -8.27
C TRP A 32 15.48 14.97 -6.78
N GLU A 33 16.61 15.04 -6.07
CA GLU A 33 16.63 15.19 -4.61
C GLU A 33 15.99 16.50 -4.19
N GLU A 34 16.33 17.59 -4.89
CA GLU A 34 15.73 18.90 -4.67
C GLU A 34 14.22 18.87 -4.96
N ALA A 35 13.82 18.42 -6.15
CA ALA A 35 12.42 18.42 -6.57
C ALA A 35 11.54 17.55 -5.66
N PHE A 36 11.99 16.34 -5.31
CA PHE A 36 11.22 15.40 -4.50
C PHE A 36 11.00 15.92 -3.08
N VAL A 37 12.03 16.46 -2.42
CA VAL A 37 11.93 16.99 -1.06
C VAL A 37 11.09 18.27 -1.00
N SER A 38 11.29 19.18 -1.95
CA SER A 38 10.59 20.47 -1.99
C SER A 38 9.14 20.37 -2.49
N TRP A 39 8.78 19.30 -3.20
CA TRP A 39 7.42 19.11 -3.75
C TRP A 39 6.33 19.24 -2.69
N CYS A 40 6.52 18.69 -1.50
CA CYS A 40 5.54 18.79 -0.41
C CYS A 40 5.18 20.25 -0.07
N ALA A 41 6.15 21.17 -0.16
CA ALA A 41 5.93 22.58 0.14
C ALA A 41 5.21 23.33 -1.00
N VAL A 42 5.42 22.93 -2.25
CA VAL A 42 4.88 23.67 -3.42
C VAL A 42 3.63 23.04 -4.03
N SER A 43 3.42 21.73 -3.86
CA SER A 43 2.36 20.95 -4.53
C SER A 43 0.96 21.52 -4.33
N ALA A 44 0.66 22.08 -3.14
CA ALA A 44 -0.62 22.70 -2.85
C ALA A 44 -0.91 23.92 -3.75
N ARG A 45 0.10 24.77 -3.98
CA ARG A 45 0.01 25.92 -4.87
C ARG A 45 -0.18 25.47 -6.32
N TRP A 46 0.58 24.49 -6.78
CA TRP A 46 0.43 23.92 -8.12
C TRP A 46 -0.98 23.34 -8.34
N LYS A 47 -1.52 22.63 -7.34
CA LYS A 47 -2.90 22.12 -7.37
C LYS A 47 -3.93 23.25 -7.46
N GLN A 48 -3.70 24.40 -6.81
CA GLN A 48 -4.58 25.57 -6.90
C GLN A 48 -4.50 26.26 -8.27
N ASP A 49 -3.29 26.56 -8.75
CA ASP A 49 -3.05 27.20 -10.05
C ASP A 49 -3.66 26.38 -11.20
N ARG A 50 -3.60 25.05 -11.09
CA ARG A 50 -4.28 24.11 -12.01
C ARG A 50 -5.80 24.22 -11.95
N LYS A 51 -6.41 24.34 -10.75
CA LYS A 51 -7.87 24.49 -10.62
C LYS A 51 -8.36 25.79 -11.27
N VAL A 52 -7.58 26.87 -11.15
CA VAL A 52 -7.92 28.18 -11.74
C VAL A 52 -7.83 28.17 -13.27
N SER A 53 -6.91 27.39 -13.84
CA SER A 53 -6.71 27.30 -15.29
C SER A 53 -7.60 26.28 -16.01
N GLN A 54 -8.40 25.49 -15.29
CA GLN A 54 -9.28 24.48 -15.89
C GLN A 54 -10.62 25.05 -16.37
N ASN A 55 -10.85 24.99 -17.69
CA ASN A 55 -12.20 25.11 -18.27
C ASN A 55 -13.01 23.81 -18.05
N TYR A 56 -14.33 23.92 -17.95
CA TYR A 56 -15.27 22.79 -17.71
C TYR A 56 -15.10 21.60 -18.67
N TRP A 57 -14.55 21.81 -19.87
CA TRP A 57 -14.28 20.79 -20.89
C TRP A 57 -12.91 20.08 -20.73
N ALA A 58 -12.04 20.55 -19.85
CA ALA A 58 -10.68 20.01 -19.65
C ALA A 58 -10.66 18.58 -19.04
N GLN A 59 -11.72 18.22 -18.31
CA GLN A 59 -11.90 16.88 -17.73
C GLN A 59 -12.18 15.78 -18.78
N TRP A 60 -12.65 16.16 -19.98
CA TRP A 60 -12.88 15.26 -21.13
C TRP A 60 -11.72 15.29 -22.14
N ASN A 61 -10.61 15.97 -21.80
CA ASN A 61 -9.48 16.11 -22.70
C ASN A 61 -8.67 14.80 -22.72
N LEU A 62 -8.95 13.97 -23.72
CA LEU A 62 -8.27 12.69 -23.97
C LEU A 62 -6.74 12.86 -24.05
N VAL A 63 -6.26 13.95 -24.66
CA VAL A 63 -4.83 14.26 -24.77
C VAL A 63 -4.22 14.50 -23.39
N LYS A 64 -4.92 15.24 -22.52
CA LYS A 64 -4.45 15.50 -21.14
C LYS A 64 -4.38 14.21 -20.33
N ARG A 65 -5.40 13.35 -20.43
CA ARG A 65 -5.40 12.03 -19.77
C ARG A 65 -4.23 11.18 -20.26
N GLN A 66 -3.98 11.14 -21.57
CA GLN A 66 -2.85 10.42 -22.15
C GLN A 66 -1.50 10.95 -21.63
N LYS A 67 -1.32 12.28 -21.57
CA LYS A 67 -0.13 12.90 -20.95
C LYS A 67 0.05 12.47 -19.50
N GLY A 68 -1.01 12.45 -18.70
CA GLY A 68 -0.94 12.02 -17.31
C GLY A 68 -0.59 10.55 -17.14
N VAL A 69 -1.11 9.68 -18.01
CA VAL A 69 -0.72 8.26 -18.05
C VAL A 69 0.77 8.10 -18.41
N ILE A 70 1.26 8.84 -19.40
CA ILE A 70 2.68 8.85 -19.76
C ILE A 70 3.54 9.35 -18.60
N ALA A 71 3.18 10.47 -17.99
CA ALA A 71 3.90 11.05 -16.85
C ALA A 71 3.98 10.06 -15.68
N ARG A 72 2.85 9.45 -15.33
CA ARG A 72 2.80 8.42 -14.30
C ARG A 72 3.67 7.21 -14.64
N SER A 73 3.64 6.76 -15.90
CA SER A 73 4.45 5.65 -16.36
C SER A 73 5.94 5.95 -16.25
N ILE A 74 6.38 7.15 -16.66
CA ILE A 74 7.78 7.60 -16.51
C ILE A 74 8.23 7.50 -15.05
N LEU A 75 7.40 7.98 -14.11
CA LEU A 75 7.74 8.00 -12.69
C LEU A 75 7.71 6.63 -12.02
N MET A 76 6.73 5.78 -12.36
CA MET A 76 6.35 4.60 -11.56
C MET A 76 6.67 3.25 -12.21
N ARG A 77 7.06 3.20 -13.48
CA ARG A 77 7.53 1.95 -14.12
C ARG A 77 8.85 1.49 -13.48
N PRO A 78 9.25 0.22 -13.63
CA PRO A 78 10.58 -0.24 -13.22
C PRO A 78 11.69 0.69 -13.74
N GLY A 79 12.56 1.17 -12.84
CA GLY A 79 13.61 2.16 -13.14
C GLY A 79 13.15 3.61 -13.24
N GLY A 80 11.85 3.88 -13.11
CA GLY A 80 11.33 5.23 -12.90
C GLY A 80 11.71 5.76 -11.52
N PRO A 81 11.91 7.07 -11.36
CA PRO A 81 12.50 7.62 -10.13
C PRO A 81 11.60 7.43 -8.89
N LEU A 82 10.27 7.53 -9.00
CA LEU A 82 9.38 7.19 -7.88
C LEU A 82 9.39 5.68 -7.58
N ALA A 83 9.50 4.82 -8.60
CA ALA A 83 9.64 3.39 -8.38
C ALA A 83 10.94 3.08 -7.62
N CYS A 84 12.05 3.74 -7.97
CA CYS A 84 13.33 3.63 -7.28
C CYS A 84 13.27 4.10 -5.81
N GLU A 85 12.56 5.20 -5.53
CA GLU A 85 12.33 5.63 -4.13
C GLU A 85 11.53 4.59 -3.35
N LEU A 86 10.43 4.10 -3.92
CA LEU A 86 9.60 3.08 -3.28
C LEU A 86 10.35 1.76 -3.09
N ALA A 87 11.28 1.42 -3.98
CA ALA A 87 12.11 0.22 -3.92
C ALA A 87 13.06 0.19 -2.70
N ARG A 88 13.21 1.30 -1.99
CA ARG A 88 13.97 1.38 -0.73
C ARG A 88 13.23 0.75 0.44
N HIS A 89 11.93 0.50 0.31
CA HIS A 89 11.08 -0.07 1.34
C HIS A 89 10.81 -1.56 1.07
N GLY A 90 10.71 -2.35 2.13
CA GLY A 90 10.32 -3.76 2.04
C GLY A 90 8.84 -3.92 1.71
N VAL A 91 8.49 -5.00 1.01
CA VAL A 91 7.10 -5.47 0.85
C VAL A 91 6.58 -6.13 2.12
N VAL A 92 7.50 -6.61 2.97
CA VAL A 92 7.26 -7.15 4.32
C VAL A 92 8.23 -6.52 5.30
N LEU A 93 7.75 -6.16 6.48
CA LEU A 93 8.56 -5.67 7.60
C LEU A 93 8.21 -6.44 8.88
N LYS A 94 9.22 -6.92 9.62
CA LYS A 94 9.06 -7.44 10.98
C LYS A 94 9.71 -6.47 11.96
N VAL A 95 8.99 -6.04 12.98
CA VAL A 95 9.50 -5.24 14.10
C VAL A 95 9.09 -5.94 15.38
N ASP A 96 10.08 -6.42 16.15
CA ASP A 96 9.84 -7.24 17.33
C ASP A 96 8.85 -8.39 17.03
N ASP A 97 7.74 -8.47 17.76
CA ASP A 97 6.71 -9.48 17.60
C ASP A 97 5.67 -9.17 16.51
N TRP A 98 5.85 -8.10 15.74
CA TRP A 98 4.86 -7.58 14.80
C TRP A 98 5.30 -7.71 13.36
N LEU A 99 4.40 -8.26 12.53
CA LEU A 99 4.62 -8.44 11.10
C LEU A 99 3.72 -7.52 10.29
N PHE A 100 4.29 -6.77 9.35
CA PHE A 100 3.58 -5.78 8.54
C PHE A 100 3.69 -6.15 7.05
N CYS A 101 2.54 -6.23 6.37
CA CYS A 101 2.47 -6.43 4.92
C CYS A 101 1.14 -5.86 4.37
N HIS A 102 1.04 -5.66 3.06
CA HIS A 102 -0.13 -4.97 2.51
C HIS A 102 -1.40 -5.85 2.50
N GLY A 103 -1.35 -7.05 1.92
CA GLY A 103 -2.49 -7.96 1.80
C GLY A 103 -2.47 -9.11 2.82
N GLY A 104 -1.32 -9.78 2.98
CA GLY A 104 -1.13 -10.85 3.95
C GLY A 104 -0.01 -11.81 3.59
N LEU A 105 0.61 -12.43 4.59
CA LEU A 105 1.63 -13.46 4.39
C LEU A 105 1.07 -14.87 4.55
N LEU A 106 1.57 -15.82 3.75
CA LEU A 106 1.20 -17.23 3.81
C LEU A 106 2.47 -18.06 4.11
N PRO A 107 2.34 -19.31 4.59
CA PRO A 107 3.52 -20.12 4.96
C PRO A 107 4.54 -20.26 3.83
N HIS A 108 4.09 -20.39 2.59
CA HIS A 108 4.99 -20.51 1.43
C HIS A 108 5.78 -19.22 1.14
N HIS A 109 5.28 -18.04 1.51
CA HIS A 109 6.05 -16.79 1.43
C HIS A 109 7.22 -16.81 2.41
N VAL A 110 6.98 -17.32 3.63
CA VAL A 110 8.00 -17.46 4.66
C VAL A 110 9.05 -18.48 4.23
N ALA A 111 8.61 -19.64 3.72
CA ALA A 111 9.50 -20.68 3.19
C ALA A 111 10.36 -20.20 2.01
N TYR A 112 9.83 -19.29 1.18
CA TYR A 112 10.58 -18.67 0.09
C TYR A 112 11.69 -17.71 0.59
N GLY A 113 11.47 -17.09 1.75
CA GLY A 113 12.40 -16.17 2.41
C GLY A 113 11.99 -14.70 2.25
N LEU A 114 11.71 -14.03 3.37
CA LEU A 114 11.20 -12.65 3.39
C LEU A 114 12.23 -11.63 2.89
N GLU A 115 13.49 -11.79 3.28
CA GLU A 115 14.61 -10.95 2.82
C GLU A 115 14.85 -11.14 1.33
N ARG A 116 14.64 -12.35 0.83
CA ARG A 116 14.70 -12.66 -0.60
C ARG A 116 13.59 -11.95 -1.35
N LEU A 117 12.34 -12.05 -0.89
CA LEU A 117 11.19 -11.35 -1.48
C LEU A 117 11.41 -9.84 -1.53
N ASN A 118 11.81 -9.25 -0.40
CA ASN A 118 12.11 -7.82 -0.32
C ASN A 118 13.18 -7.39 -1.33
N ARG A 119 14.26 -8.18 -1.46
CA ARG A 119 15.34 -7.91 -2.41
C ARG A 119 14.90 -8.05 -3.87
N GLU A 120 14.13 -9.08 -4.20
CA GLU A 120 13.63 -9.30 -5.56
C GLU A 120 12.64 -8.20 -5.98
N VAL A 121 11.73 -7.79 -5.09
CA VAL A 121 10.84 -6.63 -5.32
C VAL A 121 11.62 -5.35 -5.51
N SER A 122 12.60 -5.07 -4.62
CA SER A 122 13.45 -3.88 -4.73
C SER A 122 14.21 -3.84 -6.06
N ARG A 123 14.84 -4.95 -6.46
CA ARG A 123 15.56 -5.05 -7.74
C ARG A 123 14.64 -4.85 -8.93
N TRP A 124 13.50 -5.53 -8.94
CA TRP A 124 12.50 -5.35 -10.00
C TRP A 124 12.03 -3.90 -10.12
N MET A 125 11.70 -3.24 -9.01
CA MET A 125 11.25 -1.84 -9.03
C MET A 125 12.35 -0.86 -9.49
N LYS A 126 13.62 -1.14 -9.17
CA LYS A 126 14.78 -0.37 -9.66
C LYS A 126 15.03 -0.55 -11.16
N GLY A 127 14.45 -1.58 -11.78
CA GLY A 127 14.62 -1.85 -13.20
C GLY A 127 16.00 -2.40 -13.56
N PRO A 128 16.34 -2.44 -14.87
CA PRO A 128 17.60 -2.99 -15.35
C PRO A 128 18.83 -2.32 -14.74
N SER A 129 19.88 -3.10 -14.54
CA SER A 129 21.21 -2.68 -14.07
C SER A 129 22.30 -3.39 -14.87
N GLU A 130 23.57 -2.98 -14.72
CA GLU A 130 24.70 -3.63 -15.40
C GLU A 130 24.80 -5.14 -15.10
N GLU A 131 24.39 -5.55 -13.89
CA GLU A 131 24.42 -6.95 -13.43
C GLU A 131 23.18 -7.74 -13.85
N ASP A 132 22.07 -7.06 -14.13
CA ASP A 132 20.77 -7.68 -14.46
C ASP A 132 19.99 -6.80 -15.45
N ASN A 133 20.07 -7.16 -16.72
CA ASN A 133 19.43 -6.41 -17.80
C ASN A 133 17.91 -6.63 -17.88
N SER A 134 17.33 -7.60 -17.16
CA SER A 134 15.91 -7.93 -17.24
C SER A 134 15.39 -8.54 -15.94
N PRO A 135 15.24 -7.73 -14.88
CA PRO A 135 14.79 -8.24 -13.60
C PRO A 135 13.37 -8.79 -13.73
N GLN A 136 13.20 -10.03 -13.27
CA GLN A 136 11.92 -10.73 -13.35
C GLN A 136 10.92 -10.16 -12.36
N ILE A 137 9.64 -10.19 -12.73
CA ILE A 137 8.54 -9.76 -11.84
C ILE A 137 8.42 -10.79 -10.71
N PRO A 138 8.52 -10.39 -9.43
CA PRO A 138 8.40 -11.31 -8.30
C PRO A 138 6.93 -11.60 -8.00
N PHE A 139 6.31 -12.48 -8.82
CA PHE A 139 4.87 -12.74 -8.76
C PHE A 139 4.38 -13.14 -7.36
N THR A 140 5.12 -13.98 -6.64
CA THR A 140 4.82 -14.36 -5.25
C THR A 140 4.59 -13.16 -4.33
N ALA A 141 5.26 -12.03 -4.56
CA ALA A 141 5.02 -10.80 -3.81
C ALA A 141 3.96 -9.90 -4.45
N THR A 142 3.89 -9.81 -5.78
CA THR A 142 3.24 -8.70 -6.48
C THR A 142 2.02 -9.05 -7.33
N ARG A 143 1.76 -10.33 -7.63
CA ARG A 143 0.63 -10.75 -8.48
C ARG A 143 -0.03 -12.05 -8.03
N GLY A 144 -1.34 -12.11 -8.21
CA GLY A 144 -2.14 -13.28 -7.90
C GLY A 144 -2.82 -13.13 -6.54
N TYR A 145 -3.94 -13.83 -6.37
CA TYR A 145 -4.78 -13.72 -5.17
C TYR A 145 -4.10 -14.21 -3.89
N ASP A 146 -3.03 -14.98 -4.02
CA ASP A 146 -2.20 -15.49 -2.93
C ASP A 146 -0.97 -14.61 -2.66
N SER A 147 -0.62 -13.68 -3.55
CA SER A 147 0.57 -12.83 -3.36
C SER A 147 0.48 -11.86 -2.20
N ILE A 148 1.64 -11.48 -1.65
CA ILE A 148 1.75 -10.63 -0.45
C ILE A 148 0.93 -9.34 -0.53
N VAL A 149 0.92 -8.67 -1.69
CA VAL A 149 0.22 -7.40 -1.86
C VAL A 149 -1.26 -7.52 -2.23
N TRP A 150 -1.72 -8.67 -2.74
CA TRP A 150 -3.10 -8.85 -3.21
C TRP A 150 -3.92 -9.84 -2.38
N ASN A 151 -3.28 -10.57 -1.48
CA ASN A 151 -3.95 -11.52 -0.60
C ASN A 151 -5.03 -10.81 0.23
N ARG A 152 -6.20 -11.44 0.31
CA ARG A 152 -7.36 -10.97 1.09
C ARG A 152 -7.82 -11.98 2.15
N LEU A 153 -7.13 -13.11 2.28
CA LEU A 153 -7.54 -14.25 3.08
C LEU A 153 -7.89 -13.84 4.52
N TYR A 154 -7.05 -13.03 5.15
CA TYR A 154 -7.23 -12.65 6.56
C TYR A 154 -8.21 -11.50 6.81
N SER A 155 -8.70 -10.86 5.74
CA SER A 155 -9.49 -9.62 5.84
C SER A 155 -10.88 -9.73 5.23
N ARG A 156 -11.26 -10.91 4.71
CA ARG A 156 -12.61 -11.18 4.22
C ARG A 156 -13.53 -11.56 5.38
N ASP A 157 -14.62 -10.83 5.50
CA ASP A 157 -15.75 -11.16 6.36
C ASP A 157 -16.95 -11.41 5.44
N GLY A 158 -17.50 -12.63 5.45
CA GLY A 158 -18.64 -12.98 4.62
C GLY A 158 -19.52 -14.01 5.33
N PRO A 159 -20.87 -13.88 5.24
CA PRO A 159 -21.80 -14.87 5.80
C PRO A 159 -21.69 -16.24 5.13
N GLU A 160 -20.98 -16.32 4.00
CA GLU A 160 -20.70 -17.53 3.23
C GLU A 160 -19.51 -18.33 3.78
N LEU A 161 -18.77 -17.79 4.76
CA LEU A 161 -17.66 -18.52 5.37
C LEU A 161 -18.18 -19.50 6.41
N GLU A 162 -18.06 -20.79 6.12
CA GLU A 162 -18.36 -21.86 7.06
C GLU A 162 -17.32 -21.90 8.19
N ASN A 163 -17.71 -22.42 9.37
CA ASN A 163 -16.80 -22.52 10.53
C ASN A 163 -15.47 -23.21 10.20
N TYR A 164 -15.50 -24.27 9.39
CA TYR A 164 -14.31 -24.97 8.95
C TYR A 164 -13.34 -24.08 8.17
N GLN A 165 -13.85 -23.17 7.33
CA GLN A 165 -13.02 -22.22 6.60
C GLN A 165 -12.36 -21.21 7.55
N LEU A 166 -13.07 -20.78 8.60
CA LEU A 166 -12.50 -19.89 9.61
C LEU A 166 -11.36 -20.57 10.40
N GLU A 167 -11.53 -21.85 10.76
CA GLU A 167 -10.49 -22.64 11.42
C GLU A 167 -9.25 -22.82 10.53
N GLN A 168 -9.44 -23.08 9.24
CA GLN A 168 -8.33 -23.15 8.27
C GLN A 168 -7.56 -21.83 8.15
N VAL A 169 -8.28 -20.70 8.05
CA VAL A 169 -7.66 -19.37 7.98
C VAL A 169 -6.88 -19.08 9.25
N GLN A 170 -7.43 -19.42 10.41
CA GLN A 170 -6.76 -19.27 11.70
C GLN A 170 -5.49 -20.14 11.76
N TYR A 171 -5.57 -21.41 11.37
CA TYR A 171 -4.42 -22.31 11.33
C TYR A 171 -3.29 -21.76 10.45
N LEU A 172 -3.60 -21.31 9.23
CA LEU A 172 -2.62 -20.73 8.32
C LEU A 172 -1.98 -19.46 8.88
N LEU A 173 -2.75 -18.61 9.56
CA LEU A 173 -2.24 -17.42 10.23
C LEU A 173 -1.27 -17.79 11.35
N GLU A 174 -1.64 -18.75 12.20
CA GLU A 174 -0.82 -19.22 13.33
C GLU A 174 0.48 -19.86 12.85
N GLU A 175 0.42 -20.74 11.84
CA GLU A 175 1.58 -21.36 11.21
C GLU A 175 2.54 -20.31 10.63
N THR A 176 1.98 -19.32 9.93
CA THR A 176 2.77 -18.23 9.33
C THR A 176 3.47 -17.40 10.42
N LEU A 177 2.74 -16.99 11.46
CA LEU A 177 3.28 -16.21 12.57
C LEU A 177 4.36 -16.97 13.34
N GLN A 178 4.13 -18.26 13.61
CA GLN A 178 5.10 -19.13 14.27
C GLN A 178 6.37 -19.28 13.44
N SER A 179 6.24 -19.49 12.12
CA SER A 179 7.38 -19.65 11.20
C SER A 179 8.24 -18.39 11.11
N VAL A 180 7.65 -17.20 11.29
CA VAL A 180 8.37 -15.92 11.30
C VAL A 180 8.86 -15.54 12.70
N GLY A 181 8.34 -16.16 13.76
CA GLY A 181 8.58 -15.73 15.14
C GLY A 181 7.94 -14.38 15.46
N ALA A 182 6.68 -14.21 15.08
CA ALA A 182 5.85 -13.03 15.36
C ALA A 182 4.58 -13.45 16.14
N LYS A 183 3.98 -12.52 16.88
CA LYS A 183 2.72 -12.71 17.63
C LYS A 183 1.50 -12.20 16.87
N ALA A 184 1.66 -11.15 16.06
CA ALA A 184 0.57 -10.57 15.29
C ALA A 184 1.00 -10.05 13.92
N MET A 185 0.08 -10.11 12.96
CA MET A 185 0.23 -9.55 11.62
C MET A 185 -0.68 -8.34 11.44
N VAL A 186 -0.19 -7.29 10.80
CA VAL A 186 -0.92 -6.07 10.46
C VAL A 186 -1.05 -5.99 8.95
N VAL A 187 -2.29 -5.87 8.47
CA VAL A 187 -2.63 -5.85 7.04
C VAL A 187 -3.56 -4.70 6.68
N GLY A 188 -3.49 -4.27 5.42
CA GLY A 188 -4.43 -3.33 4.81
C GLY A 188 -5.19 -3.99 3.66
N HIS A 189 -5.24 -3.30 2.52
CA HIS A 189 -5.71 -3.78 1.20
C HIS A 189 -7.20 -4.08 1.06
N THR A 190 -7.82 -4.66 2.08
CA THR A 190 -9.24 -4.98 2.13
C THR A 190 -9.91 -4.04 3.13
N PRO A 191 -10.66 -3.04 2.64
CA PRO A 191 -11.32 -2.06 3.48
C PRO A 191 -12.19 -2.71 4.55
N GLN A 192 -12.12 -2.17 5.76
CA GLN A 192 -12.87 -2.55 6.95
C GLN A 192 -13.88 -1.44 7.25
N PRO A 193 -15.15 -1.57 6.81
CA PRO A 193 -16.13 -0.49 6.90
C PRO A 193 -16.45 -0.05 8.34
N MET A 194 -16.18 -0.92 9.32
CA MET A 194 -16.41 -0.67 10.75
C MET A 194 -15.18 -0.11 11.49
N GLY A 195 -14.14 0.27 10.74
CA GLY A 195 -12.88 0.79 11.27
C GLY A 195 -11.84 -0.30 11.54
N VAL A 196 -10.72 0.12 12.11
CA VAL A 196 -9.62 -0.76 12.52
C VAL A 196 -10.14 -1.78 13.52
N ASN A 197 -9.79 -3.03 13.30
CA ASN A 197 -10.22 -4.14 14.16
C ASN A 197 -9.22 -5.30 14.12
N CYS A 198 -9.43 -6.30 14.97
CA CYS A 198 -8.63 -7.52 14.97
C CYS A 198 -9.48 -8.80 14.95
N LYS A 199 -8.86 -9.93 14.55
CA LYS A 199 -9.45 -11.27 14.57
C LYS A 199 -8.47 -12.33 15.08
N TYR A 200 -9.00 -13.53 15.33
CA TYR A 200 -8.23 -14.72 15.72
C TYR A 200 -7.39 -14.49 16.97
N ASN A 201 -8.04 -14.13 18.08
CA ASN A 201 -7.38 -13.68 19.31
C ASN A 201 -6.38 -12.55 19.04
N CYS A 202 -6.78 -11.65 18.16
CA CYS A 202 -6.01 -10.48 17.78
C CYS A 202 -4.68 -10.82 17.07
N ARG A 203 -4.48 -12.04 16.57
CA ARG A 203 -3.29 -12.40 15.77
C ARG A 203 -3.24 -11.72 14.40
N ILE A 204 -4.36 -11.19 13.92
CA ILE A 204 -4.42 -10.31 12.74
C ILE A 204 -5.08 -8.98 13.10
N TRP A 205 -4.44 -7.88 12.69
CA TRP A 205 -4.98 -6.52 12.72
C TRP A 205 -5.24 -6.02 11.31
N ARG A 206 -6.45 -5.53 11.08
CA ARG A 206 -6.94 -5.09 9.78
C ARG A 206 -7.16 -3.59 9.83
N ILE A 207 -6.27 -2.84 9.18
CA ILE A 207 -6.13 -1.39 9.41
C ILE A 207 -6.57 -0.52 8.23
N ASP A 208 -6.91 -1.12 7.09
CA ASP A 208 -7.43 -0.36 5.95
C ASP A 208 -8.90 -0.01 6.20
N VAL A 209 -9.17 1.25 6.53
CA VAL A 209 -10.54 1.75 6.74
C VAL A 209 -11.18 2.30 5.46
N GLY A 210 -10.51 2.22 4.31
CA GLY A 210 -11.02 2.79 3.06
C GLY A 210 -11.01 4.31 3.01
N MET A 211 -9.98 4.95 3.60
CA MET A 211 -9.82 6.42 3.68
C MET A 211 -9.80 7.16 2.33
N SER A 212 -9.62 6.44 1.23
CA SER A 212 -9.66 7.04 -0.10
C SER A 212 -11.11 7.35 -0.50
N ARG A 213 -11.34 8.55 -1.04
CA ARG A 213 -12.66 8.99 -1.53
C ARG A 213 -13.32 8.03 -2.53
N GLY A 214 -12.52 7.35 -3.34
CA GLY A 214 -13.00 6.36 -4.32
C GLY A 214 -13.31 4.97 -3.73
N VAL A 215 -13.13 4.78 -2.42
CA VAL A 215 -13.30 3.48 -1.74
C VAL A 215 -14.43 3.57 -0.72
N LEU A 216 -14.22 4.18 0.44
CA LEU A 216 -15.25 4.42 1.46
C LEU A 216 -15.30 5.86 1.97
N ASP A 217 -14.36 6.72 1.55
CA ASP A 217 -14.23 8.12 2.02
C ASP A 217 -14.26 8.24 3.56
N SER A 218 -13.76 7.22 4.25
CA SER A 218 -13.86 7.10 5.70
C SER A 218 -12.81 7.94 6.42
N SER A 219 -13.16 8.39 7.63
CA SER A 219 -12.22 9.08 8.52
C SER A 219 -10.98 8.21 8.79
N PRO A 220 -9.75 8.78 8.77
CA PRO A 220 -8.55 8.03 9.12
C PRO A 220 -8.60 7.49 10.56
N GLU A 221 -8.14 6.27 10.74
CA GLU A 221 -7.90 5.63 12.02
C GLU A 221 -6.45 5.14 12.11
N VAL A 222 -5.92 5.00 13.32
CA VAL A 222 -4.52 4.64 13.57
C VAL A 222 -4.44 3.42 14.48
N LEU A 223 -3.56 2.47 14.16
CA LEU A 223 -3.16 1.41 15.08
C LEU A 223 -1.95 1.90 15.88
N GLU A 224 -2.09 2.00 17.20
CA GLU A 224 -0.97 2.27 18.11
C GLU A 224 -0.50 0.95 18.74
N ILE A 225 0.80 0.69 18.66
CA ILE A 225 1.47 -0.45 19.30
C ILE A 225 2.50 0.12 20.30
N ARG A 226 2.35 -0.21 21.59
CA ARG A 226 3.27 0.17 22.67
C ARG A 226 3.41 -0.97 23.66
N ASP A 227 4.63 -1.30 24.05
CA ASP A 227 4.92 -2.38 25.02
C ASP A 227 4.20 -3.69 24.69
N ASN A 228 4.20 -4.06 23.39
CA ASN A 228 3.46 -5.22 22.87
C ASN A 228 1.94 -5.18 23.14
N LYS A 229 1.35 -4.00 23.28
CA LYS A 229 -0.10 -3.80 23.35
C LYS A 229 -0.57 -2.96 22.18
N ALA A 230 -1.68 -3.37 21.59
CA ALA A 230 -2.24 -2.70 20.42
C ALA A 230 -3.62 -2.14 20.70
N ARG A 231 -3.88 -0.93 20.18
CA ARG A 231 -5.20 -0.30 20.22
C ARG A 231 -5.48 0.53 18.97
N ALA A 232 -6.74 0.57 18.57
CA ALA A 232 -7.22 1.50 17.55
C ALA A 232 -7.45 2.89 18.16
N ILE A 233 -6.92 3.93 17.50
CA ILE A 233 -7.15 5.34 17.80
C ILE A 233 -8.04 5.91 16.69
N ARG A 234 -9.18 6.48 17.10
CA ARG A 234 -10.20 7.04 16.22
C ARG A 234 -10.46 8.51 16.57
N SER A 235 -10.98 9.27 15.62
CA SER A 235 -11.40 10.64 15.88
C SER A 235 -12.51 10.68 16.94
N THR A 236 -12.43 11.62 17.89
CA THR A 236 -13.37 11.74 19.01
C THR A 236 -14.81 12.10 18.60
N ARG A 237 -15.08 12.31 17.31
CA ARG A 237 -16.43 12.53 16.77
C ARG A 237 -17.25 11.23 16.67
N ASP A 238 -16.61 10.07 16.72
CA ASP A 238 -17.24 8.75 16.56
C ASP A 238 -17.17 7.90 17.85
N ARG A 239 -17.77 8.38 18.96
CA ARG A 239 -17.75 7.70 20.28
C ARG A 239 -18.74 6.53 20.42
N SER A 240 -19.02 5.76 19.36
CA SER A 240 -20.01 4.67 19.44
C SER A 240 -19.44 3.26 19.50
N ASN A 241 -18.13 3.04 19.41
CA ASN A 241 -17.55 1.69 19.51
C ASN A 241 -16.37 1.61 20.49
N GLU A 242 -16.41 0.56 21.30
CA GLU A 242 -15.48 0.25 22.40
C GLU A 242 -14.02 0.15 21.93
N LEU A 243 -13.09 0.57 22.80
CA LEU A 243 -11.65 0.41 22.62
C LEU A 243 -11.30 -1.08 22.54
N GLN A 244 -10.99 -1.59 21.36
CA GLN A 244 -10.31 -2.88 21.21
C GLN A 244 -8.85 -2.71 21.65
N VAL A 245 -8.53 -3.20 22.85
CA VAL A 245 -7.17 -3.27 23.39
C VAL A 245 -6.77 -4.74 23.43
N ALA A 246 -5.62 -5.07 22.85
CA ALA A 246 -5.03 -6.40 22.93
C ALA A 246 -3.66 -6.35 23.60
N ASP A 247 -3.37 -7.37 24.41
CA ASP A 247 -2.12 -7.53 25.14
C ASP A 247 -1.46 -8.84 24.73
N TYR A 248 -0.22 -8.78 24.25
CA TYR A 248 0.55 -9.94 23.83
C TYR A 248 1.70 -10.15 24.81
N THR A 249 1.36 -10.68 25.99
CA THR A 249 2.36 -11.18 26.96
C THR A 249 3.15 -12.35 26.40
#